data_AF-A0A9E1MHH3-F1
#
_entry.id   AF-A0A9E1MHH3-F1
#
_cell.length_a   1.000
_cell.length_b   1.000
_cell.length_c   1.000
_cell.angle_alpha   90.00
_cell.angle_beta   90.00
_cell.angle_gamma   90.00
#
_symmetry.space_group_name_H-M   'P 1'
#
loop_
_entity.id
_entity.type
_entity.pdbx_description
1 polymer ?
#
loop_
_entity_poly.entity_id
_entity_poly.type
_entity_poly.pdbx_seq_one_letter_code
_entity_poly.pdbx_strand_id
1 'polypeptide(L)'
;MIMRILLVEPNYKNKYPPMGLMKISTYHKGRGDEVTFYKGVMDSAEFYGKHYDRVYITSLFTFYYNQTVKTIKSYEKLISPEIN
;
A
#
# COMPACT_ATOMS: atom_id res chain seq x y z
N MET A 1 -14.34 6.09 13.88
CA MET A 1 -14.80 5.25 12.75
C MET A 1 -13.72 4.21 12.49
N ILE A 2 -14.12 2.97 12.20
CA ILE A 2 -13.22 1.89 11.77
C ILE A 2 -12.77 2.20 10.35
N MET A 3 -11.47 2.13 10.07
CA MET A 3 -10.90 2.39 8.74
C MET A 3 -10.46 1.09 8.06
N ARG A 4 -10.45 1.09 6.73
CA ARG A 4 -9.83 0.07 5.88
C ARG A 4 -8.49 0.57 5.36
N ILE A 5 -7.43 -0.11 5.77
CA ILE A 5 -6.04 0.29 5.54
C ILE A 5 -5.37 -0.69 4.59
N LEU A 6 -4.80 -0.16 3.51
CA LEU A 6 -3.97 -0.92 2.58
C LEU A 6 -2.49 -0.63 2.85
N LEU A 7 -1.69 -1.67 3.05
CA LEU A 7 -0.25 -1.62 3.22
C LEU A 7 0.42 -2.24 2.00
N VAL A 8 1.22 -1.45 1.29
CA VAL A 8 1.80 -1.84 0.00
C VAL A 8 3.31 -1.87 0.07
N GLU A 9 3.87 -3.03 -0.26
CA GLU A 9 5.27 -3.18 -0.61
C GLU A 9 5.43 -3.14 -2.14
N PRO A 10 6.23 -2.23 -2.73
CA PRO A 10 6.52 -2.27 -4.17
C PRO A 10 7.13 -3.63 -4.57
N ASN A 11 6.94 -4.03 -5.83
CA ASN A 11 7.37 -5.35 -6.32
C ASN A 11 8.89 -5.45 -6.59
N TYR A 12 9.72 -5.08 -5.61
CA TYR A 12 11.15 -5.34 -5.62
C TYR A 12 11.48 -6.66 -4.92
N LYS A 13 12.60 -7.29 -5.31
CA LYS A 13 13.13 -8.48 -4.65
C LYS A 13 13.81 -8.08 -3.34
N ASN A 14 13.28 -8.49 -2.20
CA ASN A 14 13.89 -8.28 -0.88
C ASN A 14 13.85 -9.56 -0.04
N LYS A 15 14.83 -9.68 0.87
CA LYS A 15 14.92 -10.80 1.83
C LYS A 15 14.23 -10.50 3.16
N TYR A 16 14.09 -9.22 3.50
CA TYR A 16 13.57 -8.78 4.79
C TYR A 16 12.11 -8.38 4.69
N PRO A 17 11.27 -8.74 5.67
CA PRO A 17 9.89 -8.28 5.70
C PRO A 17 9.84 -6.75 5.87
N PRO A 18 8.77 -6.09 5.39
CA PRO A 18 8.62 -4.64 5.52
C PRO A 18 8.25 -4.26 6.96
N MET A 19 9.24 -4.22 7.85
CA MET A 19 9.06 -3.96 9.28
C MET A 19 8.30 -2.66 9.58
N GLY A 20 8.48 -1.63 8.74
CA GLY A 20 7.70 -0.40 8.83
C GLY A 20 6.20 -0.63 8.66
N LEU A 21 5.81 -1.38 7.63
CA LEU A 21 4.41 -1.75 7.42
C LEU A 21 3.88 -2.66 8.54
N MET A 22 4.68 -3.56 9.08
CA MET A 22 4.26 -4.42 10.20
C MET A 22 3.93 -3.60 11.47
N LYS A 23 4.72 -2.56 11.77
CA LYS A 23 4.44 -1.64 12.88
C LYS A 23 3.14 -0.85 12.64
N ILE A 24 2.96 -0.33 11.42
CA ILE A 24 1.72 0.37 11.02
C ILE A 24 0.51 -0.56 11.10
N SER A 25 0.65 -1.82 10.68
CA SER A 25 -0.39 -2.85 10.80
C SER A 25 -0.81 -3.06 12.25
N THR A 26 0.16 -3.18 13.15
CA THR A 26 -0.09 -3.36 14.60
C THR A 26 -0.84 -2.15 15.17
N TYR A 27 -0.42 -0.94 14.82
CA TYR A 27 -1.08 0.29 15.25
C TYR A 27 -2.56 0.35 14.82
N HIS A 28 -2.84 0.07 13.55
CA HIS A 28 -4.21 0.10 13.03
C HIS A 28 -5.10 -1.01 13.61
N LYS A 29 -4.58 -2.24 13.69
CA LYS A 29 -5.30 -3.35 14.33
C LYS A 29 -5.64 -3.06 15.79
N GLY A 30 -4.74 -2.42 16.54
CA GLY A 30 -4.99 -1.99 17.93
C GLY A 30 -6.11 -0.95 18.08
N ARG A 31 -6.45 -0.24 17.00
CA ARG A 31 -7.56 0.72 16.93
C ARG A 31 -8.88 0.11 16.43
N GLY A 32 -8.86 -1.17 16.05
CA GLY A 32 -9.99 -1.86 15.41
C GLY A 32 -10.11 -1.63 13.91
N ASP A 33 -9.08 -1.05 13.26
CA ASP A 33 -9.06 -0.86 11.81
C ASP A 33 -8.81 -2.20 11.07
N GLU A 34 -9.42 -2.35 9.90
CA GLU A 34 -9.18 -3.48 8.99
C GLU A 34 -7.90 -3.25 8.19
N VAL A 35 -6.97 -4.21 8.17
CA VAL A 35 -5.67 -4.04 7.52
C VAL A 35 -5.43 -5.13 6.48
N THR A 36 -5.22 -4.71 5.23
CA THR A 36 -4.80 -5.58 4.12
C THR A 36 -3.34 -5.30 3.74
N PHE A 37 -2.54 -6.34 3.52
CA PHE A 37 -1.19 -6.23 2.96
C PHE A 37 -1.18 -6.69 1.50
N TYR A 38 -0.48 -5.97 0.64
CA TYR A 38 -0.31 -6.32 -0.76
C TYR A 38 1.13 -6.05 -1.23
N LYS A 39 1.67 -6.93 -2.09
CA LYS A 39 2.96 -6.74 -2.73
C LYS A 39 2.78 -6.45 -4.22
N GLY A 40 3.21 -5.26 -4.64
CA GLY A 40 3.03 -4.76 -6.00
C GLY A 40 1.78 -3.92 -6.18
N VAL A 41 1.22 -3.96 -7.39
CA VAL A 41 0.02 -3.19 -7.78
C VAL A 41 -1.17 -4.12 -7.81
N MET A 42 -2.18 -3.81 -6.99
CA MET A 42 -3.44 -4.55 -6.92
C MET A 42 -4.26 -4.35 -8.19
N ASP A 43 -5.05 -5.37 -8.55
CA ASP A 43 -6.02 -5.22 -9.64
C ASP A 43 -7.06 -4.13 -9.30
N SER A 44 -7.49 -3.39 -10.33
CA SER A 44 -8.42 -2.27 -10.14
C SER A 44 -9.77 -2.71 -9.58
N ALA A 45 -10.33 -3.83 -10.03
CA ALA A 45 -11.61 -4.32 -9.55
C ALA A 45 -11.51 -4.75 -8.07
N GLU A 46 -10.40 -5.39 -7.69
CA GLU A 46 -10.12 -5.74 -6.29
C GLU A 46 -9.99 -4.48 -5.42
N PHE A 47 -9.26 -3.46 -5.88
CA PHE A 47 -9.06 -2.22 -5.14
C PHE A 47 -10.37 -1.49 -4.89
N TYR A 48 -11.21 -1.35 -5.92
CA TYR A 48 -12.51 -0.68 -5.80
C TYR A 48 -13.50 -1.46 -4.95
N GLY A 49 -13.52 -2.80 -5.03
CA GLY A 49 -14.42 -3.63 -4.23
C GLY A 49 -14.15 -3.58 -2.72
N LYS A 50 -12.89 -3.28 -2.32
CA LYS A 50 -12.49 -3.22 -0.91
C LYS A 50 -12.72 -1.85 -0.27
N HIS A 51 -12.79 -0.76 -1.03
CA HIS A 51 -12.95 0.61 -0.54
C HIS A 51 -11.96 0.97 0.59
N TYR A 52 -10.70 1.22 0.25
CA TYR A 52 -9.67 1.61 1.23
C TYR A 52 -9.74 3.11 1.57
N ASP A 53 -9.69 3.42 2.86
CA ASP A 53 -9.64 4.81 3.36
C ASP A 53 -8.22 5.38 3.33
N ARG A 54 -7.21 4.51 3.44
CA ARG A 54 -5.80 4.93 3.44
C ARG A 54 -4.89 3.86 2.86
N VAL A 55 -3.96 4.31 2.03
CA VAL A 55 -2.91 3.48 1.43
C VAL A 55 -1.54 3.94 1.94
N TYR A 56 -0.78 3.02 2.53
CA TYR A 56 0.62 3.23 2.93
C TYR A 56 1.53 2.46 2.00
N ILE A 57 2.47 3.14 1.34
CA ILE A 57 3.45 2.53 0.43
C ILE A 57 4.83 2.68 1.07
N THR A 58 5.56 1.57 1.21
CA THR A 58 6.94 1.59 1.76
C THR A 58 7.99 1.71 0.66
N SER A 59 9.16 2.23 1.02
CA SER A 59 10.38 2.16 0.20
C SER A 59 11.50 1.51 1.03
N LEU A 60 12.42 0.80 0.40
CA LEU A 60 13.53 0.14 1.10
C LEU A 60 14.89 0.83 0.85
N PHE A 61 15.32 0.88 -0.42
CA PHE A 61 16.60 1.47 -0.82
C PHE A 61 16.44 2.36 -2.05
N THR A 62 17.37 3.29 -2.24
CA THR A 62 17.37 4.25 -3.36
C THR A 62 17.45 3.60 -4.73
N PHE A 63 18.11 2.45 -4.86
CA PHE A 63 18.16 1.72 -6.13
C PHE A 63 16.82 1.10 -6.56
N TYR A 64 15.82 1.04 -5.67
CA TYR A 64 14.44 0.69 -6.00
C TYR A 64 13.55 1.91 -6.31
N TYR A 65 14.14 3.10 -6.47
CA TYR A 65 13.41 4.34 -6.73
C TYR A 65 12.42 4.21 -7.89
N ASN A 66 12.87 3.70 -9.04
CA ASN A 66 12.01 3.54 -10.22
C ASN A 66 10.80 2.63 -9.95
N GLN A 67 11.00 1.53 -9.22
CA GLN A 67 9.91 0.61 -8.87
C GLN A 67 8.94 1.25 -7.87
N THR A 68 9.47 2.00 -6.90
CA THR A 68 8.68 2.70 -5.88
C THR A 68 7.81 3.78 -6.50
N VAL A 69 8.37 4.63 -7.35
CA VAL A 69 7.62 5.69 -8.06
C VAL A 69 6.56 5.10 -8.97
N LYS A 70 6.85 4.01 -9.69
CA LYS A 70 5.85 3.29 -10.49
C LYS A 70 4.67 2.83 -9.62
N THR A 71 4.94 2.22 -8.47
CA THR A 71 3.90 1.78 -7.54
C THR A 71 3.07 2.95 -7.01
N ILE A 72 3.70 4.06 -6.61
CA ILE A 72 2.98 5.27 -6.15
C ILE A 72 2.04 5.78 -7.22
N LYS A 73 2.52 5.98 -8.45
CA LYS A 73 1.69 6.47 -9.57
C LYS A 73 0.56 5.52 -9.94
N SER A 74 0.76 4.21 -9.81
CA SER A 74 -0.30 3.22 -10.03
C SER A 74 -1.43 3.38 -9.02
N TYR A 75 -1.12 3.49 -7.72
CA TYR A 75 -2.15 3.68 -6.69
C TYR A 75 -2.76 5.09 -6.72
N GLU A 76 -1.99 6.12 -7.05
CA GLU A 76 -2.50 7.48 -7.26
C GLU A 76 -3.62 7.50 -8.32
N LYS A 77 -3.43 6.82 -9.46
CA LYS A 77 -4.47 6.68 -10.49
C LYS A 77 -5.72 5.93 -10.02
N LEU A 78 -5.56 4.96 -9.12
CA LEU A 78 -6.69 4.21 -8.54
C LEU A 78 -7.46 5.05 -7.51
N ILE A 79 -6.77 5.96 -6.81
CA ILE A 79 -7.37 6.82 -5.77
C ILE A 79 -8.00 8.07 -6.39
N SER A 80 -7.42 8.61 -7.45
CA SER A 80 -7.86 9.86 -8.10
C SER A 80 -7.74 9.72 -9.61
N PRO A 81 -8.73 9.06 -10.26
CA PRO A 81 -8.67 8.77 -11.70
C PRO A 81 -8.67 10.03 -12.58
N GLU A 82 -9.16 11.15 -12.05
CA GLU A 82 -9.35 12.41 -12.79
C GLU A 82 -8.11 13.32 -12.81
N ILE A 83 -7.04 12.97 -12.08
CA ILE A 83 -5.78 13.71 -12.10
C ILE A 83 -4.88 13.06 -13.16
N ASN A 84 -5.17 13.28 -14.44
CA ASN A 84 -4.24 13.26 -15.59
C ASN A 84 -4.97 13.64 -16.87
#